data_AF-A0A3M1K3V6-F1
#
_entry.id   AF-A0A3M1K3V6-F1
#
_cell.length_a   1.000
_cell.length_b   1.000
_cell.length_c   1.000
_cell.angle_alpha   90.00
_cell.angle_beta   90.00
_cell.angle_gamma   90.00
#
_symmetry.space_group_name_H-M   'P 1'
#
loop_
_entity.id
_entity.type
_entity.pdbx_description
1 polymer ?
#
loop_
_entity_poly.entity_id
_entity_poly.type
_entity_poly.pdbx_seq_one_letter_code
_entity_poly.pdbx_strand_id
1 'polypeptide(L)'
;MSTLTSSVLHASQTSEQTEGSPLDWLLAKLEEALSALIKVGAAPIREYDLIRTLSAPPWALFDPTALRLPLSLFQTHFLLFHSLYRLRNSWLADQAGILVIDPLGIRLLPWLPGTQALVEQDKLATYYQNIDNLFQTSESDVEAMLDHFFRCLLNPHQRAEALETLGLPETCSNLEVVRNRYRELAMRHHPDRGGCVREFQSIQSAWQYLKKVLA
;
A
#
# COMPACT_ATOMS: atom_id res chain seq x y z
N MET A 1 -9.50 -10.94 -25.51
CA MET A 1 -9.52 -11.97 -24.46
C MET A 1 -9.37 -11.24 -23.13
N SER A 2 -10.48 -10.91 -22.48
CA SER A 2 -10.45 -10.27 -21.16
C SER A 2 -9.98 -11.28 -20.12
N THR A 3 -8.99 -10.93 -19.33
CA THR A 3 -8.47 -11.76 -18.25
C THR A 3 -9.40 -11.74 -17.04
N LEU A 4 -9.34 -12.80 -16.23
CA LEU A 4 -10.22 -12.99 -15.08
C LEU A 4 -10.08 -11.85 -14.06
N THR A 5 -8.89 -11.27 -13.85
CA THR A 5 -8.70 -10.11 -12.96
C THR A 5 -9.49 -8.88 -13.41
N SER A 6 -9.41 -8.48 -14.68
CA SER A 6 -10.21 -7.35 -15.19
C SER A 6 -11.70 -7.65 -15.19
N SER A 7 -12.09 -8.92 -15.39
CA SER A 7 -13.49 -9.35 -15.33
C SER A 7 -14.04 -9.38 -13.90
N VAL A 8 -13.24 -9.80 -12.90
CA VAL A 8 -13.61 -9.87 -11.48
C VAL A 8 -13.77 -8.47 -10.88
N LEU A 9 -12.87 -7.55 -11.24
CA LEU A 9 -12.91 -6.16 -10.80
C LEU A 9 -14.10 -5.39 -11.42
N HIS A 10 -14.51 -5.71 -12.65
CA HIS A 10 -15.70 -5.12 -13.29
C HIS A 10 -17.03 -5.78 -12.89
N ALA A 11 -17.07 -7.09 -12.64
CA ALA A 11 -18.31 -7.84 -12.40
C ALA A 11 -18.95 -7.59 -11.02
N SER A 12 -18.24 -6.96 -10.10
CA SER A 12 -18.72 -6.72 -8.72
C SER A 12 -19.77 -5.60 -8.61
N GLN A 13 -20.22 -5.01 -9.73
CA GLN A 13 -21.30 -4.01 -9.77
C GLN A 13 -22.69 -4.58 -10.08
N THR A 14 -22.81 -5.87 -10.39
CA THR A 14 -24.11 -6.51 -10.71
C THR A 14 -24.37 -7.66 -9.76
N SER A 15 -25.30 -7.43 -8.84
CA SER A 15 -25.84 -8.43 -7.94
C SER A 15 -26.61 -9.50 -8.71
N GLU A 16 -26.18 -10.76 -8.66
CA GLU A 16 -27.08 -11.92 -8.65
C GLU A 16 -26.32 -13.18 -8.18
N GLN A 17 -27.01 -13.96 -7.36
CA GLN A 17 -26.48 -15.05 -6.56
C GLN A 17 -26.31 -16.33 -7.39
N THR A 18 -25.16 -17.01 -7.25
CA THR A 18 -24.95 -18.43 -6.88
C THR A 18 -23.46 -18.76 -7.18
N GLU A 19 -22.74 -19.37 -6.23
CA GLU A 19 -21.26 -19.55 -6.20
C GLU A 19 -20.49 -18.31 -5.68
N GLY A 20 -19.44 -18.55 -4.87
CA GLY A 20 -18.72 -17.51 -4.12
C GLY A 20 -18.21 -16.37 -5.00
N SER A 21 -18.01 -15.19 -4.41
CA SER A 21 -17.60 -13.99 -5.14
C SER A 21 -16.41 -14.31 -6.07
N PRO A 22 -16.38 -13.81 -7.32
CA PRO A 22 -15.23 -14.00 -8.21
C PRO A 22 -13.90 -13.58 -7.56
N LEU A 23 -13.96 -12.62 -6.63
CA LEU A 23 -12.83 -12.23 -5.80
C LEU A 23 -12.43 -13.32 -4.80
N ASP A 24 -13.38 -13.93 -4.09
CA ASP A 24 -13.09 -15.00 -3.13
C ASP A 24 -12.43 -16.21 -3.81
N TRP A 25 -12.91 -16.55 -5.02
CA TRP A 25 -12.28 -17.59 -5.85
C TRP A 25 -10.83 -17.23 -6.20
N LEU A 26 -10.59 -16.00 -6.65
CA LEU A 26 -9.25 -15.53 -7.00
C LEU A 26 -8.31 -15.55 -5.79
N LEU A 27 -8.80 -15.08 -4.63
CA LEU A 27 -8.03 -15.09 -3.38
C LEU A 27 -7.68 -16.51 -2.96
N ALA A 28 -8.63 -17.45 -3.03
CA ALA A 28 -8.36 -18.86 -2.73
C ALA A 28 -7.30 -19.45 -3.67
N LYS A 29 -7.36 -19.13 -4.97
CA LYS A 29 -6.36 -19.59 -5.95
C LYS A 29 -4.99 -18.95 -5.75
N LEU A 30 -4.93 -17.67 -5.37
CA LEU A 30 -3.69 -17.00 -5.00
C LEU A 30 -3.06 -17.66 -3.77
N GLU A 31 -3.85 -17.94 -2.74
CA GLU A 31 -3.38 -18.61 -1.53
C GLU A 31 -2.84 -20.02 -1.83
N GLU A 32 -3.53 -20.79 -2.68
CA GLU A 32 -3.07 -22.10 -3.17
C GLU A 32 -1.72 -21.98 -3.90
N ALA A 33 -1.62 -21.05 -4.84
CA ALA A 33 -0.41 -20.82 -5.63
C ALA A 33 0.78 -20.37 -4.78
N LEU A 34 0.56 -19.41 -3.89
CA LEU A 34 1.58 -18.91 -2.97
C LEU A 34 2.06 -20.00 -2.00
N SER A 35 1.15 -20.85 -1.51
CA SER A 35 1.49 -22.01 -0.68
C SER A 35 2.32 -23.05 -1.45
N ALA A 36 2.12 -23.17 -2.77
CA ALA A 36 2.93 -24.02 -3.62
C ALA A 36 4.34 -23.45 -3.85
N LEU A 37 4.47 -22.12 -3.97
CA LEU A 37 5.73 -21.44 -4.29
C LEU A 37 6.61 -21.16 -3.06
N ILE A 38 6.02 -20.79 -1.93
CA ILE A 38 6.74 -20.36 -0.74
C ILE A 38 6.88 -21.56 0.20
N LYS A 39 8.12 -22.07 0.35
CA LYS A 39 8.44 -23.22 1.21
C LYS A 39 9.33 -22.82 2.37
N VAL A 40 9.17 -23.53 3.50
CA VAL A 40 9.97 -23.32 4.71
C VAL A 40 11.46 -23.51 4.37
N GLY A 41 12.30 -22.54 4.74
CA GLY A 41 13.75 -22.60 4.54
C GLY A 41 14.23 -22.37 3.09
N ALA A 42 13.32 -22.07 2.16
CA ALA A 42 13.68 -21.67 0.81
C ALA A 42 14.29 -20.24 0.77
N ALA A 43 14.99 -19.95 -0.32
CA ALA A 43 15.52 -18.61 -0.57
C ALA A 43 14.38 -17.56 -0.67
N PRO A 44 14.62 -16.30 -0.30
CA PRO A 44 13.63 -15.23 -0.44
C PRO A 44 13.22 -15.04 -1.91
N ILE A 45 11.93 -14.92 -2.16
CA ILE A 45 11.38 -14.67 -3.50
C ILE A 45 11.02 -13.19 -3.59
N ARG A 46 11.46 -12.49 -4.65
CA ARG A 46 11.07 -11.09 -4.85
C ARG A 46 9.62 -10.99 -5.30
N GLU A 47 8.96 -9.88 -4.95
CA GLU A 47 7.59 -9.60 -5.40
C GLU A 47 7.43 -9.75 -6.91
N TYR A 48 8.33 -9.13 -7.68
CA TYR A 48 8.31 -9.20 -9.14
C TYR A 48 8.37 -10.64 -9.67
N ASP A 49 9.15 -11.50 -9.02
CA ASP A 49 9.26 -12.91 -9.41
C ASP A 49 7.99 -13.70 -9.07
N LEU A 50 7.34 -13.40 -7.93
CA LEU A 50 6.02 -13.96 -7.59
C LEU A 50 4.98 -13.55 -8.62
N ILE A 51 4.84 -12.25 -8.91
CA ILE A 51 3.86 -11.75 -9.87
C ILE A 51 4.10 -12.40 -11.23
N ARG A 52 5.34 -12.41 -11.73
CA ARG A 52 5.68 -13.04 -13.02
C ARG A 52 5.29 -14.53 -13.06
N THR A 53 5.53 -15.25 -11.96
CA THR A 53 5.18 -16.68 -11.87
C THR A 53 3.68 -16.89 -11.81
N LEU A 54 2.95 -16.06 -11.08
CA LEU A 54 1.49 -16.12 -10.94
C LEU A 54 0.77 -15.69 -12.23
N SER A 55 1.38 -14.84 -13.06
CA SER A 55 0.90 -14.48 -14.41
C SER A 55 1.10 -15.59 -15.45
N ALA A 56 2.05 -16.50 -15.23
CA ALA A 56 2.35 -17.58 -16.17
C ALA A 56 1.55 -18.86 -15.87
N PRO A 57 1.37 -19.76 -16.86
CA PRO A 57 0.87 -21.11 -16.60
C PRO A 57 1.74 -21.85 -15.58
N PRO A 58 1.17 -22.70 -14.70
CA PRO A 58 -0.22 -23.15 -14.70
C PRO A 58 -1.21 -22.22 -14.00
N TRP A 59 -0.74 -21.16 -13.33
CA TRP A 59 -1.57 -20.31 -12.48
C TRP A 59 -2.42 -19.33 -13.29
N ALA A 60 -1.78 -18.55 -14.16
CA ALA A 60 -2.44 -17.54 -15.01
C ALA A 60 -3.46 -16.65 -14.25
N LEU A 61 -3.12 -16.26 -13.02
CA LEU A 61 -4.01 -15.53 -12.09
C LEU A 61 -4.00 -14.02 -12.32
N PHE A 62 -2.93 -13.49 -12.93
CA PHE A 62 -2.79 -12.08 -13.26
C PHE A 62 -2.65 -11.88 -14.76
N ASP A 63 -3.13 -10.74 -15.26
CA ASP A 63 -2.92 -10.32 -16.64
C ASP A 63 -1.41 -10.14 -16.93
N PRO A 64 -0.88 -10.60 -18.07
CA PRO A 64 0.52 -10.34 -18.45
C PRO A 64 0.87 -8.83 -18.55
N THR A 65 -0.14 -7.97 -18.70
CA THR A 65 -0.04 -6.51 -18.71
C THR A 65 -0.38 -5.86 -17.37
N ALA A 66 -0.63 -6.67 -16.33
CA ALA A 66 -1.02 -6.21 -14.99
C ALA A 66 -0.02 -5.23 -14.35
N LEU A 67 1.24 -5.24 -14.78
CA LEU A 67 2.29 -4.33 -14.29
C LEU A 67 2.50 -3.09 -15.16
N ARG A 68 1.62 -2.81 -16.14
CA ARG A 68 1.83 -1.72 -17.11
C ARG A 68 1.11 -0.41 -16.75
N LEU A 69 -0.10 -0.47 -16.22
CA LEU A 69 -0.89 0.71 -15.89
C LEU A 69 -0.85 0.95 -14.37
N PRO A 70 -0.91 2.22 -13.90
CA PRO A 70 -0.84 2.52 -12.47
C PRO A 70 -1.89 1.76 -11.65
N LEU A 71 -3.15 1.77 -12.10
CA LEU A 71 -4.23 1.10 -11.38
C LEU A 71 -4.07 -0.42 -11.38
N SER A 72 -3.70 -1.04 -12.52
CA SER A 72 -3.53 -2.49 -12.57
C SER A 72 -2.34 -2.97 -11.75
N LEU A 73 -1.27 -2.18 -11.71
CA LEU A 73 -0.11 -2.44 -10.85
C LEU A 73 -0.54 -2.40 -9.38
N PHE A 74 -1.25 -1.34 -8.97
CA PHE A 74 -1.77 -1.21 -7.61
C PHE A 74 -2.68 -2.39 -7.24
N GLN A 75 -3.64 -2.76 -8.08
CA GLN A 75 -4.57 -3.86 -7.80
C GLN A 75 -3.86 -5.21 -7.68
N THR A 76 -2.90 -5.47 -8.57
CA THR A 76 -2.09 -6.70 -8.56
C THR A 76 -1.25 -6.80 -7.29
N HIS A 77 -0.56 -5.70 -6.97
CA HIS A 77 0.21 -5.57 -5.76
C HIS A 77 -0.67 -5.76 -4.51
N PHE A 78 -1.83 -5.10 -4.47
CA PHE A 78 -2.76 -5.18 -3.36
C PHE A 78 -3.25 -6.61 -3.13
N LEU A 79 -3.72 -7.30 -4.19
CA LEU A 79 -4.21 -8.67 -4.09
C LEU A 79 -3.12 -9.65 -3.63
N LEU A 80 -1.91 -9.51 -4.18
CA LEU A 80 -0.77 -10.32 -3.76
C LEU A 80 -0.48 -10.15 -2.27
N PHE A 81 -0.34 -8.90 -1.80
CA PHE A 81 -0.03 -8.64 -0.40
C PHE A 81 -1.20 -9.01 0.53
N HIS A 82 -2.45 -8.76 0.13
CA HIS A 82 -3.63 -9.22 0.87
C HIS A 82 -3.57 -10.73 1.12
N SER A 83 -3.34 -11.53 0.06
CA SER A 83 -3.19 -12.99 0.18
C SER A 83 -1.97 -13.40 1.03
N LEU A 84 -0.83 -12.71 0.90
CA LEU A 84 0.35 -12.98 1.73
C LEU A 84 0.09 -12.72 3.22
N TYR A 85 -0.58 -11.64 3.57
CA TYR A 85 -0.92 -11.34 4.97
C TYR A 85 -1.94 -12.33 5.54
N ARG A 86 -2.91 -12.78 4.74
CA ARG A 86 -3.83 -13.86 5.12
C ARG A 86 -3.09 -15.17 5.38
N LEU A 87 -2.17 -15.57 4.50
CA LEU A 87 -1.31 -16.74 4.69
C LEU A 87 -0.40 -16.61 5.91
N ARG A 88 0.18 -15.43 6.15
CA ARG A 88 1.01 -15.16 7.33
C ARG A 88 0.24 -15.47 8.62
N ASN A 89 -1.00 -14.97 8.71
CA ASN A 89 -1.84 -15.18 9.88
C ASN A 89 -2.24 -16.65 10.03
N SER A 90 -2.64 -17.30 8.92
CA SER A 90 -3.03 -18.71 8.89
C SER A 90 -1.87 -19.63 9.29
N TRP A 91 -0.70 -19.52 8.65
CA TRP A 91 0.46 -20.35 8.96
C TRP A 91 1.03 -20.12 10.35
N LEU A 92 0.91 -18.90 10.89
CA LEU A 92 1.29 -18.63 12.27
C LEU A 92 0.33 -19.31 13.26
N ALA A 93 -0.98 -19.29 12.99
CA ALA A 93 -1.99 -19.95 13.82
C ALA A 93 -1.82 -21.48 13.80
N ASP A 94 -1.54 -22.04 12.62
CA ASP A 94 -1.32 -23.47 12.42
C ASP A 94 0.08 -23.95 12.84
N GLN A 95 0.94 -23.04 13.32
CA GLN A 95 2.35 -23.32 13.67
C GLN A 95 3.16 -23.91 12.50
N ALA A 96 2.73 -23.67 11.26
CA ALA A 96 3.37 -24.16 10.05
C ALA A 96 4.66 -23.38 9.71
N GLY A 97 4.74 -22.11 10.12
CA GLY A 97 5.91 -21.27 9.89
C GLY A 97 5.64 -19.79 10.18
N ILE A 98 6.69 -18.98 10.01
CA ILE A 98 6.62 -17.53 10.14
C ILE A 98 6.90 -16.91 8.78
N LEU A 99 5.85 -16.38 8.13
CA LEU A 99 5.98 -15.70 6.85
C LEU A 99 6.51 -14.28 7.05
N VAL A 100 7.70 -14.02 6.52
CA VAL A 100 8.32 -12.69 6.52
C VAL A 100 8.10 -12.03 5.17
N ILE A 101 7.53 -10.83 5.19
CA ILE A 101 7.19 -10.02 4.01
C ILE A 101 8.04 -8.76 4.07
N ASP A 102 9.20 -8.78 3.40
CA ASP A 102 10.13 -7.66 3.33
C ASP A 102 10.23 -7.09 1.90
N PRO A 103 10.60 -5.81 1.72
CA PRO A 103 10.89 -5.24 0.40
C PRO A 103 11.99 -5.99 -0.38
N LEU A 104 12.90 -6.66 0.34
CA LEU A 104 14.00 -7.44 -0.25
C LEU A 104 13.59 -8.87 -0.65
N GLY A 105 12.45 -9.36 -0.17
CA GLY A 105 11.91 -10.66 -0.53
C GLY A 105 10.98 -11.25 0.51
N ILE A 106 10.12 -12.15 0.02
CA ILE A 106 9.16 -12.93 0.80
C ILE A 106 9.79 -14.30 1.11
N ARG A 107 9.78 -14.71 2.38
CA ARG A 107 10.32 -16.02 2.82
C ARG A 107 9.54 -16.61 3.98
N LEU A 108 9.49 -17.94 4.04
CA LEU A 108 8.88 -18.66 5.16
C LEU A 108 9.97 -19.26 6.06
N LEU A 109 10.00 -18.80 7.31
CA LEU A 109 10.90 -19.30 8.34
C LEU A 109 10.23 -20.44 9.12
N PRO A 110 11.02 -21.38 9.69
CA PRO A 110 10.46 -22.40 10.57
C PRO A 110 9.82 -21.75 11.80
N TRP A 111 8.70 -22.30 12.25
CA TRP A 111 8.07 -21.84 13.47
C TRP A 111 8.91 -22.24 14.70
N LEU A 112 9.05 -21.33 15.67
CA LEU A 112 9.73 -21.58 16.93
C LEU A 112 8.82 -21.20 18.11
N PRO A 113 8.89 -21.91 19.24
CA PRO A 113 8.15 -21.52 20.44
C PRO A 113 8.55 -20.11 20.91
N GLY A 114 7.56 -19.26 21.18
CA GLY A 114 7.78 -17.88 21.67
C GLY A 114 7.81 -16.79 20.60
N THR A 115 7.69 -17.13 19.31
CA THR A 115 7.74 -16.11 18.22
C THR A 115 6.50 -15.22 18.14
N GLN A 116 5.37 -15.63 18.74
CA GLN A 116 4.15 -14.80 18.77
C GLN A 116 4.35 -13.46 19.48
N ALA A 117 5.32 -13.34 20.39
CA ALA A 117 5.59 -12.12 21.16
C ALA A 117 6.31 -11.01 20.37
N LEU A 118 6.76 -11.28 19.14
CA LEU A 118 7.54 -10.35 18.31
C LEU A 118 6.80 -9.84 17.07
N VAL A 119 5.51 -10.16 16.90
CA VAL A 119 4.72 -9.60 15.80
C VAL A 119 4.33 -8.17 16.17
N GLU A 120 5.25 -7.25 15.89
CA GLU A 120 5.05 -5.81 16.00
C GLU A 120 3.77 -5.40 15.25
N GLN A 121 3.08 -4.35 15.73
CA GLN A 121 1.88 -3.83 15.05
C GLN A 121 2.27 -3.25 13.69
N ASP A 122 2.23 -4.11 12.69
CA ASP A 122 2.51 -3.82 11.31
C ASP A 122 1.36 -2.99 10.73
N LYS A 123 1.51 -1.66 10.77
CA LYS A 123 0.52 -0.72 10.19
C LYS A 123 0.23 -1.03 8.73
N LEU A 124 1.21 -1.57 8.01
CA LEU A 124 1.07 -1.98 6.63
C LEU A 124 0.15 -3.21 6.51
N ALA A 125 0.28 -4.16 7.43
CA ALA A 125 -0.63 -5.30 7.51
C ALA A 125 -2.09 -4.89 7.71
N THR A 126 -2.37 -3.87 8.54
CA THR A 126 -3.74 -3.36 8.71
C THR A 126 -4.33 -2.86 7.40
N TYR A 127 -3.52 -2.17 6.58
CA TYR A 127 -3.97 -1.68 5.27
C TYR A 127 -4.30 -2.83 4.32
N TYR A 128 -3.41 -3.82 4.17
CA TYR A 128 -3.66 -4.92 3.24
C TYR A 128 -4.70 -5.92 3.73
N GLN A 129 -4.92 -6.06 5.04
CA GLN A 129 -5.97 -6.95 5.56
C GLN A 129 -7.39 -6.43 5.28
N ASN A 130 -7.55 -5.12 5.09
CA ASN A 130 -8.85 -4.55 4.74
C ASN A 130 -9.06 -4.56 3.22
N ILE A 131 -9.82 -5.54 2.72
CA ILE A 131 -10.11 -5.70 1.28
C ILE A 131 -10.83 -4.50 0.67
N ASP A 132 -11.56 -3.71 1.46
CA ASP A 132 -12.28 -2.52 0.96
C ASP A 132 -11.32 -1.48 0.36
N ASN A 133 -10.06 -1.44 0.84
CA ASN A 133 -9.03 -0.54 0.30
C ASN A 133 -8.75 -0.80 -1.20
N LEU A 134 -8.95 -2.03 -1.68
CA LEU A 134 -8.84 -2.36 -3.11
C LEU A 134 -9.89 -1.63 -3.94
N PHE A 135 -11.12 -1.56 -3.44
CA PHE A 135 -12.26 -1.00 -4.17
C PHE A 135 -12.42 0.50 -4.00
N GLN A 136 -11.95 1.03 -2.88
CA GLN A 136 -12.02 2.47 -2.58
C GLN A 136 -10.90 3.29 -3.23
N THR A 137 -9.83 2.63 -3.70
CA THR A 137 -8.71 3.33 -4.34
C THR A 137 -8.93 3.44 -5.84
N SER A 138 -9.17 4.65 -6.33
CA SER A 138 -9.35 4.93 -7.77
C SER A 138 -8.01 5.09 -8.51
N GLU A 139 -8.05 5.07 -9.84
CA GLU A 139 -6.86 5.37 -10.66
C GLU A 139 -6.26 6.74 -10.34
N SER A 140 -7.10 7.76 -10.19
CA SER A 140 -6.65 9.11 -9.81
C SER A 140 -6.00 9.15 -8.43
N ASP A 141 -6.45 8.32 -7.49
CA ASP A 141 -5.82 8.23 -6.16
C ASP A 141 -4.43 7.58 -6.26
N VAL A 142 -4.29 6.54 -7.08
CA VAL A 142 -3.00 5.89 -7.35
C VAL A 142 -2.02 6.84 -8.03
N GLU A 143 -2.45 7.56 -9.06
CA GLU A 143 -1.63 8.56 -9.75
C GLU A 143 -1.20 9.67 -8.79
N ALA A 144 -2.12 10.20 -7.98
CA ALA A 144 -1.81 11.22 -6.98
C ALA A 144 -0.81 10.70 -5.92
N MET A 145 -0.91 9.43 -5.54
CA MET A 145 0.03 8.77 -4.61
C MET A 145 1.43 8.65 -5.23
N LEU A 146 1.53 8.21 -6.48
CA LEU A 146 2.79 8.12 -7.21
C LEU A 146 3.42 9.50 -7.42
N ASP A 147 2.64 10.50 -7.82
CA ASP A 147 3.09 11.87 -7.96
C ASP A 147 3.58 12.44 -6.64
N HIS A 148 2.86 12.18 -5.54
CA HIS A 148 3.32 12.56 -4.21
C HIS A 148 4.63 11.87 -3.82
N PHE A 149 4.76 10.57 -4.10
CA PHE A 149 5.97 9.81 -3.84
C PHE A 149 7.16 10.37 -4.62
N PHE A 150 7.03 10.57 -5.93
CA PHE A 150 8.11 11.13 -6.76
C PHE A 150 8.43 12.57 -6.40
N ARG A 151 7.43 13.40 -6.05
CA ARG A 151 7.69 14.74 -5.49
C ARG A 151 8.47 14.66 -4.18
N CYS A 152 8.22 13.69 -3.32
CA CYS A 152 9.03 13.54 -2.10
C CYS A 152 10.43 12.99 -2.37
N LEU A 153 10.58 12.10 -3.35
CA LEU A 153 11.84 11.43 -3.65
C LEU A 153 12.81 12.32 -4.46
N LEU A 154 12.27 13.12 -5.38
CA LEU A 154 13.04 13.82 -6.42
C LEU A 154 13.14 15.33 -6.24
N ASN A 155 12.61 15.89 -5.14
CA ASN A 155 12.51 17.34 -5.01
C ASN A 155 13.64 17.91 -4.12
N PRO A 156 14.78 18.36 -4.71
CA PRO A 156 15.83 19.04 -3.97
C PRO A 156 15.39 20.39 -3.38
N HIS A 157 14.25 20.94 -3.85
CA HIS A 157 13.66 22.20 -3.38
C HIS A 157 12.49 21.99 -2.41
N GLN A 158 12.21 20.74 -1.98
CA GLN A 158 11.05 20.44 -1.14
C GLN A 158 11.02 21.24 0.17
N ARG A 159 12.20 21.59 0.71
CA ARG A 159 12.31 22.49 1.86
C ARG A 159 11.94 23.93 1.54
N ALA A 160 12.39 24.45 0.40
CA ALA A 160 12.05 25.80 -0.02
C ALA A 160 10.54 25.93 -0.31
N GLU A 161 9.96 24.98 -1.05
CA GLU A 161 8.51 24.96 -1.33
C GLU A 161 7.66 24.80 -0.07
N ALA A 162 8.09 23.97 0.89
CA ALA A 162 7.36 23.83 2.16
C ALA A 162 7.43 25.10 3.02
N LEU A 163 8.55 25.83 2.99
CA LEU A 163 8.67 27.13 3.65
C LEU A 163 7.82 28.19 2.95
N GLU A 164 7.84 28.22 1.62
CA GLU A 164 7.02 29.11 0.80
C GLU A 164 5.52 28.86 1.02
N THR A 165 5.09 27.60 1.08
CA THR A 165 3.70 27.19 1.36
C THR A 165 3.21 27.72 2.71
N LEU A 166 4.11 27.83 3.70
CA LEU A 166 3.79 28.43 5.01
C LEU A 166 3.99 29.97 5.04
N GLY A 167 4.44 30.56 3.94
CA GLY A 167 4.80 31.97 3.83
C GLY A 167 6.00 32.34 4.69
N LEU A 168 6.96 31.42 4.84
CA LEU A 168 8.17 31.59 5.64
C LEU A 168 9.39 31.78 4.73
N PRO A 169 10.42 32.53 5.20
CA PRO A 169 11.67 32.67 4.46
C PRO A 169 12.39 31.32 4.31
N GLU A 170 13.08 31.12 3.19
CA GLU A 170 13.88 29.90 2.94
C GLU A 170 14.98 29.67 3.99
N THR A 171 15.47 30.75 4.61
CA THR A 171 16.47 30.72 5.69
C THR A 171 15.90 30.26 7.04
N CYS A 172 14.57 30.08 7.14
CA CYS A 172 13.93 29.67 8.37
C CYS A 172 14.35 28.23 8.75
N SER A 173 14.93 28.12 9.93
CA SER A 173 15.41 26.87 10.53
C SER A 173 14.81 26.62 11.92
N ASN A 174 14.04 27.57 12.45
CA ASN A 174 13.46 27.47 13.78
C ASN A 174 12.10 26.75 13.73
N LEU A 175 12.06 25.54 14.29
CA LEU A 175 10.86 24.70 14.33
C LEU A 175 9.67 25.34 15.07
N GLU A 176 9.90 26.16 16.11
CA GLU A 176 8.81 26.82 16.83
C GLU A 176 8.11 27.88 15.97
N VAL A 177 8.88 28.61 15.17
CA VAL A 177 8.35 29.61 14.22
C VAL A 177 7.49 28.91 13.17
N VAL A 178 7.99 27.79 12.61
CA VAL A 178 7.24 26.98 11.65
C VAL A 178 5.95 26.43 12.26
N ARG A 179 6.01 25.91 13.50
CA ARG A 179 4.84 25.35 14.20
C ARG A 179 3.77 26.41 14.46
N ASN A 180 4.16 27.60 14.90
CA ASN A 180 3.22 28.69 15.14
C ASN A 180 2.56 29.13 13.85
N ARG A 181 3.35 29.26 12.76
CA ARG A 181 2.82 29.64 11.46
C ARG A 181 1.85 28.60 10.88
N TYR A 182 2.17 27.32 11.04
CA TYR A 182 1.25 26.23 10.67
C TYR A 182 -0.07 26.35 11.42
N ARG A 183 -0.06 26.57 12.75
CA ARG A 183 -1.31 26.69 13.53
C ARG A 183 -2.17 27.85 13.06
N GLU A 184 -1.57 29.00 12.75
CA GLU A 184 -2.29 30.16 12.20
C GLU A 184 -2.97 29.82 10.86
N LEU A 185 -2.23 29.22 9.94
CA LEU A 185 -2.75 28.85 8.61
C LEU A 185 -3.80 27.74 8.69
N ALA A 186 -3.58 26.73 9.54
CA ALA A 186 -4.54 25.66 9.77
C ALA A 186 -5.86 26.17 10.35
N MET A 187 -5.82 27.15 11.27
CA MET A 187 -7.05 27.76 11.80
C MET A 187 -7.80 28.61 10.77
N ARG A 188 -7.08 29.21 9.82
CA ARG A 188 -7.65 30.07 8.76
C ARG A 188 -8.26 29.28 7.61
N HIS A 189 -7.57 28.23 7.15
CA HIS A 189 -7.97 27.44 5.99
C HIS A 189 -8.70 26.15 6.37
N HIS A 190 -9.15 26.01 7.62
CA HIS A 190 -9.84 24.79 8.06
C HIS A 190 -11.13 24.56 7.25
N PRO A 191 -11.37 23.34 6.72
CA PRO A 191 -12.55 23.04 5.93
C PRO A 191 -13.86 23.27 6.69
N ASP A 192 -13.92 22.93 7.98
CA ASP A 192 -15.09 23.20 8.85
C ASP A 192 -15.43 24.69 9.03
N ARG A 193 -14.52 25.59 8.63
CA ARG A 193 -14.69 27.05 8.69
C ARG A 193 -14.86 27.69 7.30
N GLY A 194 -15.14 26.88 6.29
CA GLY A 194 -15.30 27.33 4.90
C GLY A 194 -13.99 27.45 4.13
N GLY A 195 -12.89 26.89 4.64
CA GLY A 195 -11.60 26.84 3.96
C GLY A 195 -11.53 25.80 2.84
N CYS A 196 -10.60 25.97 1.91
CA CYS A 196 -10.37 25.02 0.82
C CYS A 196 -9.64 23.77 1.34
N VAL A 197 -10.26 22.59 1.17
CA VAL A 197 -9.69 21.29 1.56
C VAL A 197 -8.29 21.09 0.96
N ARG A 198 -8.11 21.47 -0.32
CA ARG A 198 -6.84 21.33 -1.04
C ARG A 198 -5.75 22.23 -0.47
N GLU A 199 -6.10 23.46 -0.06
CA GLU A 199 -5.15 24.38 0.59
C GLU A 199 -4.74 23.86 1.98
N PHE A 200 -5.72 23.39 2.76
CA PHE A 200 -5.46 22.82 4.08
C PHE A 200 -4.53 21.59 4.02
N GLN A 201 -4.76 20.70 3.06
CA GLN A 201 -3.89 19.54 2.81
C GLN A 201 -2.47 19.95 2.43
N SER A 202 -2.31 20.98 1.60
CA SER A 202 -0.98 21.51 1.23
C SER A 202 -0.23 22.07 2.45
N ILE A 203 -0.91 22.87 3.28
CA ILE A 203 -0.37 23.42 4.53
C ILE A 203 0.03 22.30 5.51
N GLN A 204 -0.81 21.27 5.65
CA GLN A 204 -0.54 20.13 6.52
C GLN A 204 0.67 19.31 6.04
N SER A 205 0.77 19.06 4.73
CA SER A 205 1.90 18.36 4.11
C SER A 205 3.22 19.11 4.33
N ALA A 206 3.24 20.43 4.07
CA ALA A 206 4.41 21.28 4.28
C ALA A 206 4.90 21.26 5.74
N TRP A 207 3.98 21.34 6.70
CA TRP A 207 4.32 21.22 8.13
C TRP A 207 4.91 19.85 8.48
N GLN A 208 4.30 18.76 8.02
CA GLN A 208 4.81 17.41 8.32
C GLN A 208 6.21 17.19 7.77
N TYR A 209 6.50 17.71 6.58
CA TYR A 209 7.83 17.68 5.99
C TYR A 209 8.83 18.50 6.82
N LEU A 210 8.55 19.78 7.08
CA LEU A 210 9.47 20.65 7.83
C LEU A 210 9.70 20.16 9.26
N LYS A 211 8.68 19.59 9.90
CA LYS A 211 8.82 18.96 11.21
C LYS A 211 9.82 17.80 11.18
N LYS A 212 9.88 17.00 10.10
CA LYS A 212 10.85 15.90 9.98
C LYS A 212 12.27 16.38 9.68
N VAL A 213 12.42 17.48 8.93
CA VAL A 213 13.72 17.99 8.49
C VAL A 213 14.36 18.93 9.51
N LEU A 214 13.57 19.58 10.37
CA LEU A 214 14.04 20.55 11.37
C LEU A 214 14.02 20.02 12.82
N ALA A 215 13.50 18.80 13.05
CA ALA A 215 13.54 18.13 14.36
C ALA A 215 14.83 17.32 14.50
#